data_AF-A0A090X4J0-F1
#
_entry.id   AF-A0A090X4J0-F1
#
_cell.length_a   1.000
_cell.length_b   1.000
_cell.length_c   1.000
_cell.angle_alpha   90.00
_cell.angle_beta   90.00
_cell.angle_gamma   90.00
#
_symmetry.space_group_name_H-M   'P 1'
#
loop_
_entity.id
_entity.type
_entity.pdbx_description
1 polymer ?
#
loop_
_entity_poly.entity_id
_entity_poly.type
_entity_poly.pdbx_seq_one_letter_code
_entity_poly.pdbx_strand_id
1 'polypeptide(L)'
;MAPMTRSRANNEGKVATDELQGLYYEQRASAGLIISEGSQVSEQAVGYINTPGIHTDAQVEGWKKVTKRVHDKGGKIFIQLWHVGRMSHPDFHNGELPVSASA
;
A
#
# COMPACT_ATOMS: atom_id res chain seq x y z
N MET A 1 7.26 11.63 7.31
CA MET A 1 7.07 11.42 5.86
C MET A 1 5.60 11.19 5.60
N ALA A 2 4.98 12.05 4.79
CA ALA A 2 3.57 11.92 4.42
C ALA A 2 3.31 10.66 3.56
N PRO A 3 2.07 10.14 3.53
CA PRO A 3 1.70 9.06 2.63
C PRO A 3 1.84 9.51 1.16
N MET A 4 2.54 8.73 0.34
CA MET A 4 2.78 9.05 -1.07
C MET A 4 2.72 7.79 -1.93
N THR A 5 1.63 7.61 -2.67
CA THR A 5 1.47 6.48 -3.60
C THR A 5 2.57 6.43 -4.64
N ARG A 6 3.26 5.28 -4.77
CA ARG A 6 4.39 5.11 -5.70
C ARG A 6 4.12 4.12 -6.82
N SER A 7 3.06 3.31 -6.70
CA SER A 7 2.63 2.34 -7.70
C SER A 7 3.73 1.35 -8.12
N ARG A 8 4.44 0.79 -7.14
CA ARG A 8 5.57 -0.13 -7.36
C ARG A 8 5.31 -1.59 -6.98
N ALA A 9 4.12 -1.94 -6.49
CA ALA A 9 3.74 -3.35 -6.26
C ALA A 9 3.28 -4.01 -7.57
N ASN A 10 4.17 -4.01 -8.57
CA ASN A 10 3.93 -4.60 -9.88
C ASN A 10 4.20 -6.11 -9.86
N ASN A 11 3.39 -6.82 -9.10
CA ASN A 11 3.34 -8.27 -9.05
C ASN A 11 1.87 -8.71 -8.94
N GLU A 12 1.62 -10.00 -9.10
CA GLU A 12 0.28 -10.59 -9.10
C GLU A 12 -0.46 -10.31 -7.78
N GLY A 13 0.19 -10.58 -6.64
CA GLY A 13 -0.42 -10.43 -5.31
C GLY A 13 -0.50 -9.00 -4.78
N LYS A 14 -0.04 -7.98 -5.54
CA LYS A 14 0.09 -6.59 -5.08
C LYS A 14 0.81 -6.48 -3.73
N VAL A 15 1.87 -7.27 -3.59
CA VAL A 15 2.68 -7.37 -2.36
C VAL A 15 3.77 -6.29 -2.39
N ALA A 16 3.98 -5.63 -1.26
CA ALA A 16 5.16 -4.78 -1.06
C ALA A 16 6.43 -5.65 -1.01
N THR A 17 7.41 -5.38 -1.86
CA THR A 17 8.63 -6.20 -1.93
C THR A 17 9.76 -5.61 -1.07
N ASP A 18 10.68 -6.49 -0.69
CA ASP A 18 11.80 -6.10 0.14
C ASP A 18 12.80 -5.23 -0.65
N GLU A 19 13.09 -5.61 -1.90
CA GLU A 19 14.06 -4.89 -2.72
C GLU A 19 13.60 -3.48 -3.16
N LEU A 20 12.29 -3.23 -3.27
CA LEU A 20 11.76 -1.92 -3.69
C LEU A 20 11.20 -1.12 -2.51
N GLN A 21 10.05 -1.53 -1.96
CA GLN A 21 9.40 -0.79 -0.87
C GLN A 21 10.24 -0.83 0.39
N GLY A 22 10.82 -1.98 0.74
CA GLY A 22 11.68 -2.14 1.92
C GLY A 22 12.85 -1.17 1.90
N LEU A 23 13.66 -1.22 0.84
CA LEU A 23 14.79 -0.30 0.64
C LEU A 23 14.33 1.18 0.59
N TYR A 24 13.23 1.49 -0.08
CA TYR A 24 12.71 2.85 -0.23
C TYR A 24 12.35 3.50 1.12
N TYR A 25 11.67 2.76 2.00
CA TYR A 25 11.30 3.26 3.32
C TYR A 25 12.48 3.25 4.30
N GLU A 26 13.38 2.25 4.21
CA GLU A 26 14.61 2.22 5.00
C GLU A 26 15.45 3.50 4.81
N GLN A 27 15.64 3.92 3.56
CA GLN A 27 16.37 5.15 3.22
C GLN A 27 15.74 6.43 3.82
N ARG A 28 14.50 6.36 4.29
CA ARG A 28 13.71 7.47 4.83
C ARG A 28 13.41 7.32 6.32
N ALA A 29 13.95 6.29 6.97
CA ALA A 29 13.73 5.97 8.38
C ALA A 29 14.26 7.03 9.37
N SER A 30 15.00 8.04 8.90
CA SER A 30 15.38 9.21 9.70
C SER A 30 14.22 10.16 10.02
N ALA A 31 13.07 10.02 9.35
CA ALA A 31 11.87 10.78 9.69
C ALA A 31 11.32 10.35 11.07
N GLY A 32 10.83 11.31 11.86
CA GLY A 32 10.24 11.00 13.18
C GLY A 32 9.06 10.02 13.14
N LEU A 33 8.26 10.07 12.07
CA LEU A 33 7.24 9.08 11.71
C LEU A 33 7.12 8.99 10.19
N ILE A 34 7.03 7.77 9.67
CA ILE A 34 6.64 7.47 8.29
C ILE A 34 5.17 7.05 8.28
N ILE A 35 4.43 7.51 7.29
CA ILE A 35 3.14 6.93 6.91
C ILE A 35 3.34 6.31 5.53
N SER A 36 2.98 5.04 5.37
CA SER A 36 3.12 4.33 4.10
C SER A 36 2.33 4.99 2.98
N GLU A 37 2.59 4.62 1.74
CA GLU A 37 1.61 4.76 0.67
C GLU A 37 0.28 4.09 1.02
N GLY A 38 -0.79 4.54 0.38
CA GLY A 38 -2.13 3.98 0.58
C GLY A 38 -2.13 2.49 0.28
N SER A 39 -2.62 1.71 1.24
CA SER A 39 -2.68 0.26 1.15
C SER A 39 -4.13 -0.21 1.18
N GLN A 40 -4.57 -0.80 0.07
CA GLN A 40 -5.97 -1.16 -0.12
C GLN A 40 -6.41 -2.27 0.84
N VAL A 41 -7.54 -2.04 1.50
CA VAL A 41 -8.10 -2.96 2.52
C VAL A 41 -8.92 -4.10 1.94
N SER A 42 -9.15 -4.11 0.63
CA SER A 42 -9.88 -5.15 -0.10
C SER A 42 -9.61 -5.01 -1.61
N GLU A 43 -10.13 -5.95 -2.40
CA GLU A 43 -10.13 -5.83 -3.87
C GLU A 43 -10.99 -4.65 -4.34
N GLN A 44 -12.17 -4.45 -3.72
CA GLN A 44 -13.08 -3.33 -4.02
C GLN A 44 -12.48 -1.94 -3.70
N ALA A 45 -11.49 -1.90 -2.81
CA ALA A 45 -10.80 -0.68 -2.40
C ALA A 45 -9.76 -0.17 -3.41
N VAL A 46 -9.42 -0.94 -4.45
CA VAL A 46 -8.40 -0.58 -5.45
C VAL A 46 -8.89 0.57 -6.32
N GLY A 47 -8.01 1.54 -6.61
CA GLY A 47 -8.27 2.64 -7.55
C GLY A 47 -7.12 3.02 -8.47
N TYR A 48 -5.94 2.47 -8.23
CA TYR A 48 -4.73 2.82 -8.96
C TYR A 48 -3.89 1.57 -9.16
N ILE A 49 -3.26 1.49 -10.32
CA ILE A 49 -2.37 0.39 -10.67
C ILE A 49 -1.24 0.24 -9.63
N ASN A 50 -0.88 -1.01 -9.36
CA ASN A 50 0.34 -1.40 -8.63
C ASN A 50 0.48 -0.79 -7.24
N THR A 51 -0.63 -0.53 -6.58
CA THR A 51 -0.71 -0.13 -5.17
C THR A 51 -0.60 -1.38 -4.28
N PRO A 52 0.19 -1.37 -3.20
CA PRO A 52 0.35 -2.53 -2.32
C PRO A 52 -0.87 -2.74 -1.41
N GLY A 53 -1.44 -3.95 -1.35
CA GLY A 53 -2.59 -4.27 -0.48
C GLY A 53 -2.23 -4.60 0.98
N ILE A 54 -3.24 -4.78 1.84
CA ILE A 54 -3.12 -5.27 3.23
C ILE A 54 -4.30 -6.16 3.66
N HIS A 55 -4.78 -7.01 2.77
CA HIS A 55 -5.96 -7.88 2.99
C HIS A 55 -5.69 -9.36 2.71
N THR A 56 -4.45 -9.73 2.37
CA THR A 56 -4.01 -11.13 2.25
C THR A 56 -2.79 -11.39 3.12
N ASP A 57 -2.57 -12.64 3.51
CA ASP A 57 -1.40 -13.04 4.29
C ASP A 57 -0.08 -12.69 3.57
N ALA A 58 -0.03 -12.90 2.25
CA ALA A 58 1.14 -12.56 1.45
C ALA A 58 1.45 -11.05 1.47
N GLN A 59 0.42 -10.20 1.45
CA GLN A 59 0.58 -8.75 1.56
C GLN A 59 1.07 -8.35 2.96
N VAL A 60 0.53 -8.97 4.01
CA VAL A 60 1.00 -8.76 5.39
C VAL A 60 2.48 -9.16 5.53
N GLU A 61 2.89 -10.30 4.99
CA GLU A 61 4.29 -10.73 5.01
C GLU A 61 5.21 -9.78 4.23
N GLY A 62 4.75 -9.21 3.12
CA GLY A 62 5.46 -8.14 2.41
C GLY A 62 5.67 -6.89 3.29
N TRP A 63 4.60 -6.41 3.93
CA TRP A 63 4.69 -5.25 4.82
C TRP A 63 5.52 -5.51 6.09
N LYS A 64 5.55 -6.75 6.61
CA LYS A 64 6.45 -7.12 7.71
C LYS A 64 7.93 -6.91 7.35
N LYS A 65 8.34 -7.21 6.12
CA LYS A 65 9.71 -6.94 5.65
C LYS A 65 10.01 -5.44 5.62
N VAL A 66 9.06 -4.64 5.10
CA VAL A 66 9.18 -3.17 5.09
C VAL A 66 9.30 -2.59 6.50
N THR A 67 8.37 -2.95 7.39
CA THR A 67 8.36 -2.45 8.78
C THR A 67 9.61 -2.88 9.54
N LYS A 68 10.08 -4.11 9.33
CA LYS A 68 11.36 -4.58 9.89
C LYS A 68 12.52 -3.68 9.49
N ARG A 69 12.68 -3.36 8.20
CA ARG A 69 13.80 -2.50 7.74
C ARG A 69 13.73 -1.09 8.29
N VAL A 70 12.53 -0.52 8.42
CA VAL A 70 12.35 0.79 9.07
C VAL A 70 12.75 0.72 10.55
N HIS A 71 12.29 -0.31 11.27
CA HIS A 71 12.60 -0.49 12.69
C HIS A 71 14.07 -0.81 12.95
N ASP A 72 14.73 -1.57 12.07
CA ASP A 72 16.18 -1.86 12.15
C ASP A 72 17.02 -0.57 12.01
N LYS A 73 16.46 0.52 11.43
CA LYS A 73 17.05 1.86 11.39
C LYS A 73 16.59 2.79 12.51
N GLY A 74 15.82 2.29 13.47
CA GLY A 74 15.25 3.07 14.57
C GLY A 74 14.08 3.97 14.17
N GLY A 75 13.56 3.83 12.95
CA GLY A 75 12.41 4.58 12.46
C GLY A 75 11.09 4.04 13.03
N LYS A 76 10.00 4.78 12.80
CA LYS A 76 8.62 4.36 13.11
C LYS A 76 7.76 4.49 11.87
N ILE A 77 6.83 3.56 11.67
CA ILE A 77 5.96 3.55 10.49
C ILE A 77 4.53 3.15 10.84
N PHE A 78 3.57 3.87 10.25
CA PHE A 78 2.15 3.53 10.24
C PHE A 78 1.73 3.14 8.81
N ILE A 79 0.78 2.21 8.70
CA ILE A 79 0.15 1.88 7.44
C ILE A 79 -1.07 2.79 7.20
N GLN A 80 -1.18 3.35 5.99
CA GLN A 80 -2.36 4.09 5.57
C GLN A 80 -3.39 3.11 4.99
N LEU A 81 -4.39 2.74 5.78
CA LEU A 81 -5.53 1.96 5.29
C LEU A 81 -6.30 2.77 4.25
N TRP A 82 -6.60 2.15 3.11
CA TRP A 82 -7.16 2.88 1.97
C TRP A 82 -8.34 2.18 1.33
N HIS A 83 -9.38 2.95 1.04
CA HIS A 83 -10.48 2.61 0.15
C HIS A 83 -10.79 3.84 -0.72
N VAL A 84 -10.66 3.72 -2.04
CA VAL A 84 -10.80 4.90 -2.93
C VAL A 84 -12.24 5.28 -3.24
N GLY A 85 -13.17 4.32 -3.07
CA GLY A 85 -14.58 4.51 -3.42
C GLY A 85 -14.73 4.88 -4.89
N ARG A 86 -15.46 5.97 -5.17
CA ARG A 86 -15.73 6.45 -6.53
C ARG A 86 -14.50 6.87 -7.32
N MET A 87 -13.35 7.07 -6.68
CA MET A 87 -12.09 7.41 -7.36
C MET A 87 -11.41 6.19 -7.99
N SER A 88 -12.18 5.18 -8.35
CA SER A 88 -11.73 3.93 -8.97
C SER A 88 -12.18 3.83 -10.44
N HIS A 89 -11.87 2.71 -11.09
CA HIS A 89 -12.23 2.41 -12.46
C HIS A 89 -12.77 0.97 -12.58
N PRO A 90 -13.80 0.71 -13.42
CA PRO A 90 -14.36 -0.64 -13.60
C PRO A 90 -13.35 -1.72 -14.02
N ASP A 91 -12.25 -1.34 -14.66
CA ASP A 91 -11.16 -2.27 -15.01
C ASP A 91 -10.54 -2.96 -13.79
N PHE A 92 -10.64 -2.38 -12.60
CA PHE A 92 -10.19 -3.00 -11.35
C PHE A 92 -11.21 -3.97 -10.75
N HIS A 93 -12.45 -3.98 -11.26
CA HIS A 93 -13.60 -4.66 -10.63
C HIS A 93 -14.33 -5.56 -11.62
N ASN A 94 -13.65 -6.10 -12.63
CA ASN A 94 -14.24 -6.97 -13.66
C ASN A 94 -15.45 -6.33 -14.39
N GLY A 95 -15.42 -5.00 -14.57
CA GLY A 95 -16.51 -4.25 -15.20
C GLY A 95 -17.57 -3.72 -14.24
N GLU A 96 -17.55 -4.13 -12.96
CA GLU A 96 -18.45 -3.57 -11.95
C GLU A 96 -18.13 -2.10 -11.62
N LEU A 97 -19.15 -1.33 -11.25
CA LEU A 97 -18.98 0.08 -10.94
C LEU A 97 -18.35 0.28 -9.54
N PRO A 98 -17.48 1.30 -9.38
CA PRO A 98 -16.98 1.69 -8.07
C PRO A 98 -18.09 2.07 -7.08
N VAL A 99 -17.90 1.74 -5.80
CA VAL A 99 -18.84 2.10 -4.74
C VAL A 99 -18.64 3.53 -4.24
N SER A 100 -19.71 4.17 -3.79
CA SER A 100 -19.67 5.48 -3.14
C SER A 100 -20.80 5.62 -2.12
N ALA A 101 -20.85 6.76 -1.44
CA ALA A 101 -21.94 7.08 -0.52
C ALA A 101 -23.28 7.33 -1.25
N SER A 102 -23.22 7.76 -2.51
CA SER A 102 -24.36 8.04 -3.39
C SER A 102 -24.02 7.65 -4.83
N ALA A 103 -25.04 7.39 -5.64
CA ALA A 103 -24.90 7.26 -7.10
C ALA A 103 -24.70 8.64 -7.75
#